data_AF-A0A919BYG2-F1
#
_entry.id   AF-A0A919BYG2-F1
#
_cell.length_a   1.000
_cell.length_b   1.000
_cell.length_c   1.000
_cell.angle_alpha   90.00
_cell.angle_beta   90.00
_cell.angle_gamma   90.00
#
_symmetry.space_group_name_H-M   'P 1'
#
loop_
_entity.id
_entity.type
_entity.pdbx_description
1 polymer ?
#
loop_
_entity_poly.entity_id
_entity_poly.type
_entity_poly.pdbx_seq_one_letter_code
_entity_poly.pdbx_strand_id
1 'polypeptide(L)'
;MSTYTLALAEPQLAAGVWQSGLAQVVGGLVVVAVLIGAFALGIRVSRRELPPPDPETQPHRPVTDRHPGEVSEYRRPSEVPHTDGQHRLMPYNLRNCGEAAQTPPSEEQRKWGGISSGGFGSGGTGHGD
;
A
#
# COMPACT_ATOMS: atom_id res chain seq x y z
N MET A 1 -57.06 -12.70 52.60
CA MET A 1 -55.68 -12.18 52.74
C MET A 1 -54.71 -13.31 52.42
N SER A 2 -54.08 -13.28 51.25
CA SER A 2 -52.63 -13.51 51.06
C SER A 2 -52.35 -13.67 49.57
N THR A 3 -52.31 -12.53 48.88
CA THR A 3 -51.96 -12.37 47.47
C THR A 3 -50.48 -12.00 47.38
N TYR A 4 -49.57 -12.95 47.60
CA TYR A 4 -48.13 -12.66 47.59
C TYR A 4 -47.26 -13.73 46.90
N THR A 5 -47.83 -14.59 46.06
CA THR A 5 -47.08 -15.62 45.30
C THR A 5 -46.87 -15.29 43.83
N LEU A 6 -46.99 -14.01 43.44
CA LEU A 6 -46.73 -13.51 42.07
C LEU A 6 -45.62 -12.45 42.00
N ALA A 7 -44.79 -12.35 43.03
CA ALA A 7 -43.54 -11.61 42.96
C ALA A 7 -42.41 -12.63 42.80
N LEU A 8 -41.52 -12.41 41.83
CA LEU A 8 -40.36 -13.24 41.47
C LEU A 8 -40.59 -14.35 40.43
N ALA A 9 -41.42 -14.10 39.42
CA ALA A 9 -41.05 -14.53 38.07
C ALA A 9 -40.07 -13.49 37.50
N GLU A 10 -38.92 -13.32 38.17
CA GLU A 10 -37.76 -12.66 37.58
C GLU A 10 -37.45 -13.39 36.27
N PRO A 11 -37.19 -12.71 35.14
CA PRO A 11 -36.77 -13.38 33.92
C PRO A 11 -35.33 -13.87 34.12
N GLN A 12 -35.16 -14.99 34.84
CA GLN A 12 -33.88 -15.68 35.07
C GLN A 12 -33.21 -16.12 33.75
N LEU A 13 -33.95 -16.07 32.65
CA LEU A 13 -33.49 -16.32 31.28
C LEU A 13 -32.50 -15.23 30.80
N ALA A 14 -32.62 -13.99 31.27
CA ALA A 14 -31.75 -12.90 30.82
C ALA A 14 -30.35 -12.97 31.44
N ALA A 15 -30.23 -13.38 32.71
CA ALA A 15 -28.95 -13.46 33.41
C ALA A 15 -28.10 -14.68 32.98
N GLY A 16 -28.74 -15.80 32.63
CA GLY A 16 -28.04 -17.05 32.28
C GLY A 16 -27.70 -17.23 30.80
N VAL A 17 -28.41 -16.56 29.88
CA VAL A 17 -28.15 -16.72 28.43
C VAL A 17 -26.77 -16.19 28.05
N TRP A 18 -26.34 -15.05 28.59
CA TRP A 18 -25.00 -14.51 28.33
C TRP A 18 -23.86 -15.37 28.89
N GLN A 19 -24.13 -16.22 29.89
CA GLN A 19 -23.18 -17.21 30.42
C GLN A 19 -23.27 -18.57 29.71
N SER A 20 -24.31 -18.79 28.92
CA SER A 20 -24.46 -20.00 28.11
C SER A 20 -23.59 -19.89 26.86
N GLY A 21 -22.88 -20.97 26.49
CA GLY A 21 -22.05 -21.01 25.27
C GLY A 21 -22.82 -20.66 23.98
N LEU A 22 -24.15 -20.74 24.00
CA LEU A 22 -25.01 -20.32 22.89
C LEU A 22 -24.89 -18.81 22.60
N ALA A 23 -24.80 -17.95 23.61
CA ALA A 23 -24.62 -16.51 23.39
C ALA A 23 -23.27 -16.20 22.74
N GLN A 24 -22.22 -16.93 23.09
CA GLN A 24 -20.90 -16.78 22.47
C GLN A 24 -20.92 -17.23 21.00
N VAL A 25 -21.63 -18.31 20.66
CA VAL A 25 -21.81 -18.76 19.27
C VAL A 25 -22.61 -17.73 18.46
N VAL A 26 -23.72 -17.23 18.99
CA VAL A 26 -24.53 -16.20 18.33
C VAL A 26 -23.73 -14.91 18.17
N GLY A 27 -23.00 -14.49 19.19
CA GLY A 27 -22.11 -13.33 19.14
C GLY A 27 -21.04 -13.48 18.06
N GLY A 28 -20.38 -14.64 17.98
CA GLY A 28 -19.43 -14.96 16.93
C GLY A 28 -20.05 -14.90 15.53
N LEU A 29 -21.26 -15.46 15.35
CA LEU A 29 -21.98 -15.42 14.09
C LEU A 29 -22.33 -13.99 13.66
N VAL A 30 -22.75 -13.14 14.61
CA VAL A 30 -23.02 -11.72 14.36
C VAL A 30 -21.76 -11.00 13.89
N VAL A 31 -20.63 -11.21 14.57
CA VAL A 31 -19.35 -10.61 14.18
C VAL A 31 -18.94 -11.07 12.77
N VAL A 32 -19.04 -12.36 12.46
CA VAL A 32 -18.74 -12.90 11.12
C VAL A 32 -19.66 -12.29 10.06
N ALA A 33 -20.96 -12.19 10.33
CA ALA A 33 -21.92 -11.59 9.41
C ALA A 33 -21.60 -10.12 9.12
N VAL A 34 -21.22 -9.35 10.15
CA VAL A 34 -20.79 -7.95 10.00
C VAL A 34 -19.53 -7.85 9.15
N LEU A 35 -18.52 -8.70 9.39
CA LEU A 35 -17.28 -8.70 8.62
C LEU A 35 -17.52 -9.04 7.14
N ILE A 36 -18.32 -10.06 6.87
CA ILE A 36 -18.72 -10.43 5.50
C ILE A 36 -19.47 -9.27 4.84
N GLY A 37 -20.38 -8.62 5.56
CA GLY A 37 -21.13 -7.47 5.07
C GLY A 37 -20.21 -6.29 4.71
N ALA A 38 -19.25 -5.96 5.57
CA ALA A 38 -18.27 -4.90 5.30
C ALA A 38 -17.40 -5.22 4.08
N PHE A 39 -16.92 -6.46 3.96
CA PHE A 39 -16.13 -6.91 2.81
C PHE A 39 -16.94 -6.87 1.50
N ALA A 40 -18.17 -7.37 1.52
CA ALA A 40 -19.07 -7.34 0.37
C ALA A 40 -19.43 -5.91 -0.05
N LEU A 41 -19.59 -4.99 0.90
CA LEU A 41 -19.79 -3.56 0.63
C LEU A 41 -18.55 -2.96 -0.04
N GLY A 42 -17.35 -3.27 0.44
CA GLY A 42 -16.09 -2.84 -0.17
C GLY A 42 -15.97 -3.30 -1.63
N ILE A 43 -16.25 -4.59 -1.90
CA ILE A 43 -16.29 -5.11 -3.28
C ILE A 43 -17.35 -4.38 -4.12
N ARG A 44 -18.55 -4.15 -3.57
CA ARG A 44 -19.62 -3.46 -4.30
C ARG A 44 -19.23 -2.03 -4.67
N VAL A 45 -18.50 -1.33 -3.81
CA VAL A 45 -17.97 0.01 -4.10
C VAL A 45 -16.89 -0.05 -5.16
N SER A 46 -15.91 -0.95 -5.03
CA SER A 46 -14.83 -1.12 -6.02
C SER A 46 -15.35 -1.49 -7.42
N ARG A 47 -16.43 -2.28 -7.53
CA ARG A 47 -17.07 -2.58 -8.81
C ARG A 47 -17.71 -1.38 -9.53
N ARG A 48 -17.86 -0.23 -8.85
CA ARG A 48 -18.32 1.02 -9.49
C ARG A 48 -17.17 1.79 -10.14
N GLU A 49 -15.94 1.44 -9.82
CA GLU A 49 -14.76 1.99 -10.48
C GLU A 49 -14.56 1.30 -11.83
N LEU A 50 -13.82 1.95 -12.73
CA LEU A 50 -13.45 1.34 -13.99
C LEU A 50 -12.60 0.09 -13.72
N PRO A 51 -12.81 -1.00 -14.47
CA PRO A 51 -11.96 -2.18 -14.32
C PRO A 51 -10.51 -1.80 -14.60
N PRO A 52 -9.54 -2.46 -13.94
CA PRO A 52 -8.14 -2.37 -14.34
C PRO A 52 -8.01 -2.57 -15.86
N PRO A 53 -7.11 -1.84 -16.53
CA PRO A 53 -6.91 -2.00 -17.97
C PRO A 53 -6.58 -3.46 -18.29
N ASP A 54 -7.15 -3.93 -19.40
CA ASP A 54 -6.95 -5.29 -19.88
C ASP A 54 -5.44 -5.55 -20.07
N PRO A 55 -4.87 -6.64 -19.53
CA PRO A 55 -3.48 -7.01 -19.78
C PRO A 55 -3.13 -7.05 -21.27
N GLU A 56 -4.07 -7.41 -22.14
CA GLU A 56 -3.84 -7.43 -23.59
C GLU A 56 -3.76 -6.03 -24.21
N THR A 57 -4.30 -5.02 -23.52
CA THR A 57 -4.16 -3.60 -23.92
C THR A 57 -2.80 -3.02 -23.47
N GLN A 58 -2.08 -3.71 -22.58
CA GLN A 58 -0.77 -3.25 -22.18
C GLN A 58 0.20 -3.34 -23.37
N PRO A 59 1.17 -2.41 -23.48
CA PRO A 59 2.18 -2.47 -24.51
C PRO A 59 2.96 -3.78 -24.44
N HIS A 60 2.76 -4.65 -25.43
CA HIS A 60 3.50 -5.90 -25.56
C HIS A 60 4.90 -5.65 -26.06
N ARG A 61 5.85 -6.53 -25.69
CA ARG A 61 7.18 -6.51 -26.30
C ARG A 61 7.02 -6.74 -27.82
N PRO A 62 7.79 -6.02 -28.66
CA PRO A 62 7.89 -6.34 -30.09
C PRO A 62 8.22 -7.82 -30.33
N VAL A 63 7.75 -8.39 -31.44
CA VAL A 63 8.04 -9.78 -31.86
C VAL A 63 9.49 -9.89 -32.33
N THR A 64 10.40 -9.81 -31.37
CA THR A 64 11.84 -9.96 -31.55
C THR A 64 12.37 -10.74 -30.35
N ASP A 65 13.17 -11.78 -30.60
CA ASP A 65 13.84 -12.56 -29.54
C ASP A 65 14.95 -11.78 -28.81
N ARG A 66 15.17 -10.52 -29.19
CA ARG A 66 16.15 -9.65 -28.56
C ARG A 66 15.59 -9.11 -27.25
N HIS A 67 16.39 -9.20 -26.18
CA HIS A 67 16.09 -8.45 -24.96
C HIS A 67 16.03 -6.94 -25.27
N PRO A 68 15.14 -6.18 -24.61
CA PRO A 68 15.20 -4.73 -24.62
C PRO A 68 16.62 -4.32 -24.30
N GLY A 69 17.23 -3.50 -25.16
CA GLY A 69 18.58 -3.01 -24.90
C GLY A 69 18.63 -2.28 -23.57
N GLU A 70 19.81 -2.24 -22.95
CA GLU A 70 20.02 -1.37 -21.81
C GLU A 70 19.87 0.08 -22.28
N VAL A 71 18.80 0.74 -21.84
CA VAL A 71 18.63 2.18 -21.99
C VAL A 71 18.94 2.78 -20.62
N SER A 72 20.04 3.51 -20.55
CA SER A 72 20.33 4.35 -19.40
C SER A 72 19.97 5.79 -19.74
N GLU A 73 19.00 6.34 -19.03
CA GLU A 73 18.73 7.76 -19.05
C GLU A 73 19.42 8.41 -17.86
N TYR A 74 20.23 9.43 -18.13
CA TYR A 74 20.85 10.20 -17.07
C TYR A 74 19.89 11.31 -16.65
N ARG A 75 19.58 11.40 -15.36
CA ARG A 75 18.82 12.51 -14.82
C ARG A 75 19.78 13.62 -14.40
N ARG A 76 19.60 14.82 -14.94
CA ARG A 76 20.34 15.99 -14.43
C ARG A 76 19.87 16.26 -12.99
N PRO A 77 20.78 16.44 -12.01
CA PRO A 77 20.41 16.88 -10.68
C PRO A 77 19.62 18.19 -10.76
N SER A 78 18.45 18.25 -10.13
CA SER A 78 17.69 19.49 -10.03
C SER A 78 18.27 20.35 -8.91
N GLU A 79 18.89 21.47 -9.25
CA GLU A 79 19.34 22.45 -8.27
C GLU A 79 18.14 23.13 -7.62
N VAL A 80 18.11 23.15 -6.28
CA VAL A 80 17.07 23.85 -5.53
C VAL A 80 17.42 25.34 -5.46
N PRO A 81 16.51 26.26 -5.82
CA PRO A 81 16.75 27.68 -5.63
C PRO A 81 17.01 28.00 -4.16
N HIS A 82 18.11 28.69 -3.89
CA HIS A 82 18.40 29.20 -2.54
C HIS A 82 17.47 30.36 -2.23
N THR A 83 16.88 30.36 -1.04
CA THR A 83 15.97 31.41 -0.57
C THR A 83 16.51 32.08 0.69
N ASP A 84 16.11 33.32 0.92
CA ASP A 84 16.53 34.18 2.04
C ASP A 84 15.97 33.75 3.42
N GLY A 85 15.30 32.61 3.49
CA GLY A 85 14.66 32.07 4.69
C GLY A 85 13.31 32.73 5.02
N GLN A 86 13.05 33.95 4.54
CA GLN A 86 11.75 34.63 4.69
C GLN A 86 10.74 34.09 3.67
N HIS A 87 11.21 33.78 2.45
CA HIS A 87 10.39 33.19 1.40
C HIS A 87 10.55 31.67 1.38
N ARG A 88 9.83 30.97 2.27
CA ARG A 88 9.87 29.49 2.31
C ARG A 88 9.40 28.91 0.98
N LEU A 89 10.23 28.05 0.39
CA LEU A 89 9.94 27.39 -0.88
C LEU A 89 8.89 26.28 -0.65
N MET A 90 7.72 26.44 -1.26
CA MET A 90 6.66 25.43 -1.23
C MET A 90 6.83 24.43 -2.36
N PRO A 91 6.27 23.20 -2.27
CA PRO A 91 6.43 22.18 -3.30
C PRO A 91 6.01 22.65 -4.71
N TYR A 92 4.96 23.46 -4.80
CA TYR A 92 4.48 24.04 -6.07
C TYR A 92 5.35 25.19 -6.59
N ASN A 93 6.26 25.73 -5.78
CA ASN A 93 7.26 26.72 -6.21
C ASN A 93 8.53 26.06 -6.78
N LEU A 94 8.66 24.73 -6.66
CA LEU A 94 9.76 23.98 -7.27
C LEU A 94 9.49 23.80 -8.76
N ARG A 95 10.46 24.14 -9.62
CA ARG A 95 10.41 23.80 -11.04
C ARG A 95 10.45 22.28 -11.17
N ASN A 96 9.69 21.73 -12.13
CA ASN A 96 9.57 20.29 -12.37
C ASN A 96 10.96 19.62 -12.36
N CYS A 97 11.20 18.75 -11.39
CA CYS A 97 12.53 18.21 -11.12
C CYS A 97 12.85 17.07 -12.10
N GLY A 98 13.83 17.30 -12.97
CA GLY A 98 14.43 16.25 -13.79
C GLY A 98 14.35 16.57 -15.28
N GLU A 99 15.39 17.21 -15.79
CA GLU A 99 15.64 17.25 -17.21
C GLU A 99 16.47 16.02 -17.59
N ALA A 100 16.12 15.37 -18.71
CA ALA A 100 16.91 14.28 -19.24
C ALA A 100 18.28 14.85 -19.69
N ALA A 101 19.35 14.39 -19.06
CA ALA A 101 20.71 14.72 -19.47
C ALA A 101 21.07 13.83 -20.66
N GLN A 102 21.53 14.46 -21.75
CA GLN A 102 21.96 13.75 -22.95
C GLN A 102 23.33 13.09 -22.80
N THR A 103 24.10 13.48 -21.77
CA THR A 103 25.49 13.06 -21.57
C THR A 103 25.63 12.36 -20.22
N PRO A 104 26.41 11.25 -20.15
CA PRO A 104 26.77 10.63 -18.89
C PRO A 104 27.44 11.63 -17.92
N PRO A 105 27.12 11.58 -16.62
CA PRO A 105 27.81 12.39 -15.62
C PRO A 105 29.29 11.95 -15.52
N SER A 106 30.17 12.91 -15.25
CA SER A 106 31.58 12.66 -14.98
C SER A 106 31.76 11.76 -13.76
N GLU A 107 32.92 11.09 -13.63
CA GLU A 107 33.19 10.23 -12.47
C GLU A 107 33.06 10.96 -11.13
N GLU A 108 33.43 12.24 -11.08
CA GLU A 108 33.26 13.09 -9.91
C GLU A 108 31.79 13.34 -9.56
N GLN A 109 30.91 13.46 -10.56
CA GLN A 109 29.47 13.64 -10.35
C GLN A 109 28.75 12.32 -10.04
N ARG A 110 29.24 11.17 -10.53
CA ARG A 110 28.71 9.84 -10.20
C ARG A 110 28.93 9.48 -8.73
N LYS A 111 30.04 9.96 -8.15
CA LYS A 111 30.35 9.79 -6.74
C LYS A 111 29.58 10.84 -5.96
N TRP A 112 28.32 10.53 -5.62
CA TRP A 112 27.64 11.19 -4.51
C TRP A 112 28.63 11.26 -3.34
N GLY A 113 28.96 12.46 -2.89
CA GLY A 113 30.12 12.74 -2.04
C GLY A 113 30.38 11.66 -0.98
N GLY A 114 31.41 10.84 -1.21
CA GLY A 114 32.11 10.08 -0.18
C GLY A 114 31.34 9.05 0.65
N ILE A 115 30.15 8.58 0.27
CA ILE A 115 29.47 7.51 1.02
C ILE A 115 29.37 6.27 0.14
N SER A 116 30.09 5.23 0.57
CA SER A 116 30.07 3.85 0.06
C SER A 116 28.65 3.43 -0.35
N SER A 117 28.41 3.28 -1.65
CA SER A 117 27.17 2.72 -2.18
C SER A 117 27.09 1.24 -1.77
N GLY A 118 26.25 0.94 -0.76
CA GLY A 118 25.94 -0.42 -0.36
C GLY A 118 25.42 -1.22 -1.54
N GLY A 119 26.11 -2.31 -1.87
CA GLY A 119 25.77 -3.22 -2.94
C GLY A 119 24.40 -3.85 -2.72
N PHE A 120 23.44 -3.45 -3.54
CA PHE A 120 22.18 -4.15 -3.69
C PHE A 120 22.40 -5.36 -4.62
N GLY A 121 22.40 -6.57 -4.05
CA GLY A 121 22.00 -7.78 -4.77
C GLY A 121 23.05 -8.54 -5.60
N SER A 122 24.30 -8.69 -5.16
CA SER A 122 25.23 -9.66 -5.78
C SER A 122 24.89 -11.11 -5.35
N GLY A 123 23.73 -11.61 -5.78
CA GLY A 123 23.35 -13.02 -5.70
C GLY A 123 23.92 -13.78 -6.90
N GLY A 124 25.22 -14.05 -6.90
CA GLY A 124 25.86 -14.94 -7.87
C GLY A 124 26.58 -16.05 -7.13
N THR A 125 26.21 -17.31 -7.38
CA THR A 125 26.92 -18.48 -6.83
C THR A 125 28.32 -18.52 -7.45
N GLY A 126 29.34 -18.35 -6.61
CA GLY A 126 30.74 -18.49 -7.02
C GLY A 126 31.00 -19.88 -7.62
N HIS A 127 31.59 -19.88 -8.81
CA HIS A 127 32.22 -21.04 -9.42
C HIS A 127 33.45 -21.40 -8.60
N GLY A 128 33.53 -22.64 -8.12
CA GLY A 128 34.70 -23.15 -7.43
C GLY A 128 35.63 -23.80 -8.45
N ASP A 129 36.79 -23.17 -8.64
CA ASP A 129 37.98 -23.77 -9.24
C ASP A 129 39.11 -23.69 -8.21
#